data_AF-A0A958ZWV2-F1
#
_entry.id   AF-A0A958ZWV2-F1
#
_cell.length_a   1.000
_cell.length_b   1.000
_cell.length_c   1.000
_cell.angle_alpha   90.00
_cell.angle_beta   90.00
_cell.angle_gamma   90.00
#
_symmetry.space_group_name_H-M   'P 1'
#
loop_
_entity.id
_entity.type
_entity.pdbx_description
1 polymer ?
#
loop_
_entity_poly.entity_id
_entity_poly.type
_entity_poly.pdbx_seq_one_letter_code
_entity_poly.pdbx_strand_id
1 'polypeptide(L)' 'MVQVKKLTRMTVAVGIMTAISLILSFLALTDINHNNEADLSQEWAMVRLTFFLIVLFMGLAFATIWIYSQRK' A
#
# COMPACT_ATOMS: atom_id res chain seq x y z
N MET A 1 0.75 -26.27 -3.05
CA MET A 1 1.05 -25.61 -1.76
C MET A 1 2.00 -24.42 -1.87
N VAL A 2 3.06 -24.50 -2.70
CA VAL A 2 4.10 -23.45 -2.82
C VAL A 2 3.55 -22.09 -3.30
N GLN A 3 2.63 -22.08 -4.27
CA GLN A 3 2.07 -20.84 -4.82
C GLN A 3 1.24 -20.03 -3.81
N VAL A 4 0.41 -20.69 -2.98
CA VAL A 4 -0.37 -20.02 -1.94
C VAL A 4 0.55 -19.40 -0.90
N LYS A 5 1.52 -20.16 -0.40
CA LYS A 5 2.51 -19.64 0.57
C LYS A 5 3.28 -18.44 0.02
N LYS A 6 3.64 -18.46 -1.27
CA LYS A 6 4.31 -17.34 -1.95
C LYS A 6 3.39 -16.11 -2.02
N LEU A 7 2.15 -16.27 -2.46
CA LEU A 7 1.21 -15.16 -2.61
C LEU A 7 0.82 -14.55 -1.26
N THR A 8 0.64 -15.38 -0.23
CA THR A 8 0.41 -14.91 1.14
C THR A 8 1.59 -14.09 1.66
N ARG A 9 2.84 -14.55 1.47
CA ARG A 9 4.04 -13.78 1.85
C ARG A 9 4.11 -12.42 1.13
N MET A 10 3.81 -12.40 -0.17
CA MET A 10 3.76 -11.16 -0.94
C MET A 10 2.67 -10.21 -0.44
N THR A 11 1.48 -10.72 -0.16
CA THR A 11 0.35 -9.93 0.36
C THR A 11 0.68 -9.33 1.72
N VAL A 12 1.32 -10.10 2.61
CA VAL A 12 1.76 -9.60 3.93
C VAL A 12 2.85 -8.53 3.77
N ALA A 13 3.85 -8.77 2.92
CA ALA A 13 4.92 -7.80 2.68
C ALA A 13 4.36 -6.46 2.14
N VAL A 14 3.48 -6.53 1.13
CA VAL A 14 2.82 -5.34 0.57
C VAL A 14 1.89 -4.69 1.61
N GLY A 15 1.22 -5.46 2.45
CA GLY A 15 0.41 -4.94 3.55
C GLY A 15 1.23 -4.14 4.57
N ILE A 16 2.40 -4.64 4.97
CA ILE A 16 3.32 -3.92 5.86
C ILE A 16 3.81 -2.63 5.19
N MET A 17 4.22 -2.69 3.92
CA MET A 17 4.64 -1.50 3.17
C MET A 17 3.51 -0.46 3.09
N THR A 18 2.27 -0.91 2.84
CA THR A 18 1.08 -0.04 2.77
C THR A 18 0.84 0.65 4.12
N ALA A 19 0.95 -0.08 5.23
CA ALA A 19 0.79 0.50 6.56
C ALA A 19 1.84 1.59 6.86
N ILE A 20 3.11 1.33 6.52
CA ILE A 20 4.18 2.33 6.67
C ILE A 20 3.92 3.54 5.78
N SER A 21 3.57 3.31 4.50
CA SER A 21 3.28 4.39 3.57
C SER A 21 2.06 5.23 3.96
N LEU A 22 1.04 4.66 4.61
CA LEU A 22 -0.08 5.42 5.17
C LEU A 22 0.38 6.41 6.25
N ILE A 23 1.29 6.00 7.13
CA ILE A 23 1.85 6.90 8.15
C ILE A 23 2.64 8.04 7.49
N LEU A 24 3.46 7.71 6.49
CA LEU A 24 4.22 8.72 5.74
C LEU A 24 3.31 9.65 4.92
N SER A 25 2.24 9.12 4.34
CA SER A 25 1.23 9.91 3.63
C SER A 25 0.48 10.84 4.59
N PHE A 26 0.24 10.43 5.83
CA PHE A 26 -0.32 11.32 6.84
C PHE A 26 0.62 12.50 7.09
N LEU A 27 1.91 12.25 7.31
CA LEU A 27 2.91 13.30 7.48
C LEU A 27 2.99 14.24 6.26
N ALA A 28 3.04 13.67 5.05
CA ALA A 28 3.04 14.43 3.80
C ALA A 28 1.78 15.30 3.65
N LEU A 29 0.60 14.77 3.99
CA LEU A 29 -0.66 15.53 3.95
C LEU A 29 -0.69 16.64 5.00
N THR A 30 -0.15 16.40 6.20
CA THR A 30 -0.02 17.45 7.20
C THR A 30 0.91 18.56 6.73
N ASP A 31 1.99 18.23 6.04
CA ASP A 31 2.95 19.20 5.55
C ASP A 31 2.38 20.05 4.40
N ILE A 32 1.71 19.40 3.43
CA ILE A 32 0.93 20.08 2.39
C ILE A 32 -0.08 21.06 3.01
N ASN A 33 -0.77 20.66 4.09
CA ASN A 33 -1.78 21.50 4.72
C ASN A 33 -1.19 22.76 5.37
N HIS A 34 0.02 22.70 5.91
CA HIS A 34 0.66 23.88 6.51
C HIS A 34 1.19 24.86 5.46
N ASN A 35 1.32 24.45 4.18
CA ASN A 35 1.68 25.31 3.04
C ASN A 35 2.94 26.18 3.27
N ASN A 36 3.88 25.70 4.09
CA ASN A 36 5.08 26.45 4.44
C ASN A 36 6.19 26.35 3.38
N GLU A 37 6.06 25.44 2.41
CA GLU A 37 7.05 25.19 1.37
C GLU A 37 6.49 25.45 -0.03
N ALA A 38 7.31 26.03 -0.91
CA ALA A 38 6.94 26.36 -2.28
C ALA A 38 6.97 25.13 -3.20
N ASP A 39 7.74 24.10 -2.86
CA ASP A 39 7.82 22.85 -3.59
C ASP A 39 7.25 21.72 -2.74
N LEU A 40 6.08 21.21 -3.15
CA LEU A 40 5.39 20.10 -2.49
C LEU A 40 5.48 18.79 -3.31
N SER A 41 6.42 18.71 -4.26
CA SER A 41 6.50 17.61 -5.21
C SER A 41 6.76 16.26 -4.53
N GLN A 42 7.53 16.25 -3.44
CA GLN A 42 7.86 15.05 -2.68
C GLN A 42 6.66 14.52 -1.90
N GLU A 43 5.90 15.42 -1.26
CA GLU A 43 4.73 15.12 -0.46
C GLU A 43 3.65 14.51 -1.35
N TRP A 44 3.40 15.13 -2.52
CA TRP A 44 2.48 14.60 -3.52
C TRP A 44 2.95 13.27 -4.11
N ALA A 45 4.25 13.07 -4.30
CA ALA A 45 4.79 11.78 -4.71
C ALA A 45 4.51 10.69 -3.66
N MET A 46 4.67 11.02 -2.37
CA MET A 46 4.39 10.09 -1.28
C MET A 46 2.91 9.70 -1.20
N VAL A 47 2.00 10.67 -1.37
CA VAL A 47 0.55 10.42 -1.42
C VAL A 47 0.19 9.51 -2.59
N ARG A 48 0.73 9.77 -3.80
CA ARG A 48 0.49 8.93 -4.99
C ARG A 48 1.02 7.52 -4.83
N LEU A 49 2.24 7.37 -4.28
CA LEU A 49 2.84 6.08 -3.99
C LEU A 49 1.98 5.28 -2.99
N THR A 50 1.48 5.95 -1.96
CA THR A 50 0.60 5.33 -0.97
C THR A 50 -0.71 4.86 -1.57
N PHE A 51 -1.33 5.67 -2.43
CA PHE A 51 -2.53 5.27 -3.17
C PHE A 51 -2.28 4.01 -4.02
N PHE A 52 -1.16 3.97 -4.76
CA PHE A 52 -0.78 2.80 -5.55
C PHE A 52 -0.62 1.54 -4.68
N LEU A 53 0.05 1.66 -3.52
CA LEU A 53 0.24 0.53 -2.60
C LEU A 53 -1.08 0.02 -2.03
N ILE A 54 -2.03 0.90 -1.71
CA ILE A 54 -3.38 0.50 -1.26
C ILE A 54 -4.07 -0.32 -2.35
N VAL A 55 -4.09 0.16 -3.59
CA VAL A 55 -4.72 -0.55 -4.72
C VAL A 55 -4.04 -1.91 -4.96
N LEU A 56 -2.72 -1.95 -4.94
CA LEU A 56 -1.95 -3.17 -5.10
C LEU A 56 -2.24 -4.18 -3.97
N PHE A 57 -2.29 -3.71 -2.73
CA PHE A 57 -2.62 -4.53 -1.57
C PHE A 57 -4.02 -5.14 -1.69
N MET A 58 -5.02 -4.33 -2.06
CA MET A 58 -6.39 -4.81 -2.28
C MET A 58 -6.43 -5.90 -3.37
N GLY A 59 -5.76 -5.67 -4.50
CA GLY A 59 -5.69 -6.67 -5.57
C GLY A 59 -5.06 -8.00 -5.12
N LEU A 60 -3.95 -7.93 -4.38
CA LEU A 60 -3.28 -9.12 -3.84
C LEU A 60 -4.11 -9.83 -2.76
N ALA A 61 -4.81 -9.08 -1.92
CA ALA A 61 -5.71 -9.61 -0.90
C ALA A 61 -6.86 -10.39 -1.57
N PHE A 62 -7.53 -9.81 -2.56
CA PHE A 62 -8.59 -10.50 -3.30
C PHE A 62 -8.07 -11.73 -4.05
N ALA A 63 -6.91 -11.64 -4.72
CA ALA A 63 -6.31 -12.78 -5.39
C ALA A 63 -5.97 -13.92 -4.40
N THR A 64 -5.46 -13.57 -3.21
CA THR A 64 -5.16 -14.54 -2.16
C THR A 64 -6.41 -15.25 -1.66
N ILE A 65 -7.47 -14.49 -1.37
CA ILE A 65 -8.77 -15.03 -0.94
C ILE A 65 -9.37 -15.93 -2.02
N TRP A 66 -9.37 -15.49 -3.27
CA TRP A 66 -9.89 -16.25 -4.41
C TRP A 66 -9.20 -17.60 -4.55
N ILE A 67 -7.86 -17.63 -4.52
CA ILE A 67 -7.09 -18.88 -4.62
C ILE A 67 -7.35 -19.79 -3.42
N TYR A 68 -7.61 -19.24 -2.24
CA TYR A 68 -7.96 -20.04 -1.07
C TYR A 68 -9.38 -20.63 -1.18
N SER A 69 -10.32 -19.87 -1.75
CA SER A 69 -11.70 -20.31 -1.98
C SER A 69 -11.81 -21.45 -2.99
N GLN A 70 -11.00 -21.46 -4.05
CA GLN A 70 -10.99 -22.50 -5.09
C GLN A 70 -10.38 -23.84 -4.62
N ARG A 71 -9.89 -23.91 -3.37
CA ARG A 71 -9.24 -25.10 -2.79
C ARG A 71 -10.08 -25.77 -1.70
N LYS A 72 -11.23 -25.20 -1.34
CA LYS A 72 -12.25 -25.87 -0.53
C LYS A 72 -13.17 -26.65 -1.44
#